data_AF-T1I6Y4-F1
#
_entry.id   AF-T1I6Y4-F1
#
_cell.length_a   1.000
_cell.length_b   1.000
_cell.length_c   1.000
_cell.angle_alpha   90.00
_cell.angle_beta   90.00
_cell.angle_gamma   90.00
#
_symmetry.space_group_name_H-M   'P 1'
#
loop_
_entity.id
_entity.type
_entity.pdbx_description
1 polymer ?
#
loop_
_entity_poly.entity_id
_entity_poly.type
_entity_poly.pdbx_seq_one_letter_code
_entity_poly.pdbx_strand_id
1 'polypeptide(L)'
;MEVTNKIDFKDRLRTFQENSIKIRGDNKTSCPRKTPYYFNEDYKFNRLFVSSVLAAYVKSGLSVSSPVKCADVLGACGASGITWKKHLGDSVNVIINDKIEMACDLIKDNIQRNHLQITVSSKDPCIFLHERGYNFVYLDCSNEASLYFDSAFRNIARNGIIVVTTKDDSSLHGGNPEVALRKYSGRIVRCFYAPEMAIRLVIAAMARSAISHNKSIEVLCSTVFKNTFTVAVLCTKSPQVSSKCTENLRLLKHCMVCEERLFYPASDGFPVDPKNIQLDCECSKNAPGKTAQELGPLWAGPIFNADFIQEMLANKFGSDNVLKSTLSIILEEARCVSKEDDAIGGKRLKIILEPCPPFYYNLHKHHPKIPQQLKLNRVIDELRNKGFRASKTHFDKLAVRTNAPLMYLFYIMKKGEES
;
A
#
# COMPACT_ATOMS: atom_id res chain seq x y z
N MET A 1 13.62 47.42 -13.00
CA MET A 1 13.97 46.34 -13.95
C MET A 1 14.75 45.29 -13.19
N GLU A 2 14.05 44.35 -12.56
CA GLU A 2 14.70 43.16 -11.99
C GLU A 2 14.81 42.11 -13.10
N VAL A 3 16.05 41.87 -13.55
CA VAL A 3 16.38 40.76 -14.43
C VAL A 3 16.21 39.48 -13.61
N THR A 4 14.98 38.95 -13.59
CA THR A 4 14.76 37.57 -13.17
C THR A 4 15.43 36.69 -14.21
N ASN A 5 16.62 36.18 -13.88
CA ASN A 5 17.25 35.09 -14.61
C ASN A 5 16.25 33.92 -14.67
N LYS A 6 15.49 33.83 -15.76
CA LYS A 6 14.73 32.63 -16.12
C LYS A 6 15.75 31.54 -16.36
N ILE A 7 16.06 30.77 -15.32
CA ILE A 7 16.80 29.53 -15.47
C ILE A 7 16.00 28.69 -16.45
N ASP A 8 16.55 28.40 -17.62
CA ASP A 8 15.92 27.47 -18.55
C ASP A 8 15.94 26.09 -17.87
N PHE A 9 14.77 25.62 -17.47
CA PHE A 9 14.62 24.32 -16.82
C PHE A 9 15.16 23.18 -17.70
N LYS A 10 15.30 23.38 -19.02
CA LYS A 10 15.90 22.40 -19.94
C LYS A 10 17.39 22.13 -19.68
N ASP A 11 18.14 23.10 -19.16
CA ASP A 11 19.57 22.94 -18.85
C ASP A 11 19.81 21.99 -17.66
N ARG A 12 18.76 21.70 -16.89
CA ARG A 12 18.81 20.78 -15.74
C ARG A 12 18.49 19.34 -16.12
N LEU A 13 18.01 19.09 -17.34
CA LEU A 13 17.64 17.76 -17.80
C LEU A 13 18.86 16.88 -18.00
N ARG A 14 18.88 15.75 -17.32
CA ARG A 14 19.90 14.70 -17.49
C ARG A 14 19.25 13.44 -18.05
N THR A 15 20.05 12.61 -18.70
CA THR A 15 19.60 11.30 -19.20
C THR A 15 19.96 10.23 -18.17
N PHE A 16 19.00 9.35 -17.89
CA PHE A 16 19.09 8.24 -16.97
C PHE A 16 18.76 6.96 -17.70
N GLN A 17 19.31 5.86 -17.23
CA GLN A 17 18.98 4.53 -17.72
C GLN A 17 18.43 3.70 -16.56
N GLU A 18 17.16 3.33 -16.68
CA GLU A 18 16.46 2.55 -15.67
C GLU A 18 15.66 1.46 -16.37
N ASN A 19 15.71 0.22 -15.89
CA ASN A 19 14.87 -0.89 -16.40
C ASN A 19 14.83 -0.99 -17.95
N SER A 20 15.99 -0.87 -18.60
CA SER A 20 16.13 -0.93 -20.07
C SER A 20 15.41 0.20 -20.84
N ILE A 21 15.04 1.29 -20.16
CA ILE A 21 14.55 2.53 -20.78
C ILE A 21 15.53 3.68 -20.55
N LYS A 22 15.58 4.61 -21.51
CA LYS A 22 16.34 5.86 -21.42
C LYS A 22 15.38 7.00 -21.13
N ILE A 23 15.53 7.68 -20.01
CA ILE A 23 14.64 8.76 -19.57
C ILE A 23 15.43 10.04 -19.36
N ARG A 24 14.93 11.16 -19.89
CA ARG A 24 15.35 12.49 -19.48
C ARG A 24 14.45 13.04 -18.38
N GLY A 25 15.07 13.70 -17.40
CA GLY A 25 14.36 14.37 -16.31
C GLY A 25 15.28 15.24 -15.46
N ASP A 26 14.68 15.95 -14.50
CA ASP A 26 15.36 16.74 -13.46
C ASP A 26 15.35 15.96 -12.15
N ASN A 27 16.53 15.48 -11.73
CA ASN A 27 16.75 14.79 -10.47
C ASN A 27 17.35 15.67 -9.36
N LYS A 28 17.68 16.93 -9.64
CA LYS A 28 18.22 17.86 -8.64
C LYS A 28 17.11 18.39 -7.74
N THR A 29 15.90 18.46 -8.28
CA THR A 29 14.74 18.99 -7.57
C THR A 29 14.13 17.94 -6.64
N SER A 30 13.87 18.30 -5.38
CA SER A 30 13.37 17.34 -4.38
C SER A 30 11.88 16.97 -4.53
N CYS A 31 11.08 17.82 -5.21
CA CYS A 31 9.62 17.64 -5.32
C CYS A 31 9.07 18.01 -6.71
N PRO A 32 8.08 17.25 -7.24
CA PRO A 32 7.42 17.55 -8.52
C PRO A 32 6.80 18.95 -8.63
N ARG A 33 6.47 19.59 -7.50
CA ARG A 33 5.90 20.95 -7.51
C ARG A 33 6.87 22.03 -7.98
N LYS A 34 8.17 21.76 -7.92
CA LYS A 34 9.22 22.74 -8.21
C LYS A 34 9.75 22.66 -9.64
N THR A 35 9.36 21.62 -10.40
CA THR A 35 9.80 21.42 -11.78
C THR A 35 8.80 20.55 -12.55
N PRO A 36 8.45 20.91 -13.80
CA PRO A 36 7.60 20.08 -14.65
C PRO A 36 8.32 18.81 -15.14
N TYR A 37 9.64 18.72 -14.93
CA TYR A 37 10.47 17.65 -15.48
C TYR A 37 10.91 16.62 -14.45
N TYR A 38 10.19 16.52 -13.32
CA TYR A 38 10.64 15.76 -12.17
C TYR A 38 10.92 14.29 -12.50
N PHE A 39 12.10 13.82 -12.09
CA PHE A 39 12.44 12.41 -12.09
C PHE A 39 13.27 12.10 -10.84
N ASN A 40 12.99 10.96 -10.21
CA ASN A 40 13.77 10.55 -9.06
C ASN A 40 14.08 9.05 -9.10
N GLU A 41 15.37 8.75 -9.31
CA GLU A 41 15.98 7.43 -9.38
C GLU A 41 15.77 6.64 -8.08
N ASP A 42 15.67 7.34 -6.95
CA ASP A 42 15.47 6.74 -5.64
C ASP A 42 14.17 5.96 -5.52
N TYR A 43 13.17 6.24 -6.36
CA TYR A 43 11.87 5.56 -6.39
C TYR A 43 11.77 4.51 -7.50
N LYS A 44 12.91 4.02 -8.01
CA LYS A 44 12.96 2.87 -8.94
C LYS A 44 12.16 1.68 -8.39
N PHE A 45 12.26 1.41 -7.08
CA PHE A 45 11.51 0.34 -6.43
C PHE A 45 10.00 0.49 -6.62
N ASN A 46 9.42 1.68 -6.39
CA ASN A 46 7.97 1.90 -6.57
C ASN A 46 7.55 1.66 -8.02
N ARG A 47 8.30 2.20 -8.99
CA ARG A 47 8.01 2.00 -10.41
C ARG A 47 8.06 0.53 -10.80
N LEU A 48 9.06 -0.21 -10.31
CA LEU A 48 9.16 -1.65 -10.51
C LEU A 48 8.04 -2.43 -9.83
N PHE A 49 7.67 -2.07 -8.60
CA PHE A 49 6.57 -2.69 -7.87
C PHE A 49 5.25 -2.53 -8.63
N VAL A 50 4.89 -1.31 -9.03
CA VAL A 50 3.68 -1.00 -9.82
C VAL A 50 3.69 -1.74 -11.16
N SER A 51 4.86 -1.80 -11.82
CA SER A 51 4.99 -2.51 -13.09
C SER A 51 4.84 -4.02 -12.93
N SER A 52 5.31 -4.60 -11.81
CA SER A 52 5.10 -6.00 -11.47
C SER A 52 3.61 -6.30 -11.18
N VAL A 53 2.87 -5.38 -10.55
CA VAL A 53 1.40 -5.48 -10.42
C VAL A 53 0.75 -5.55 -11.80
N LEU A 54 1.11 -4.66 -12.72
CA LEU A 54 0.55 -4.67 -14.09
C LEU A 54 0.91 -5.97 -14.83
N ALA A 55 2.15 -6.45 -14.71
CA ALA A 55 2.59 -7.69 -15.34
C ALA A 55 1.82 -8.92 -14.81
N ALA A 56 1.61 -9.00 -13.49
CA ALA A 56 0.78 -10.03 -12.88
C ALA A 56 -0.68 -9.94 -13.33
N TYR A 57 -1.23 -8.73 -13.43
CA TYR A 57 -2.58 -8.50 -13.91
C TYR A 57 -2.79 -8.95 -15.36
N VAL A 58 -1.86 -8.59 -16.27
CA VAL A 58 -1.87 -9.06 -17.67
C VAL A 58 -1.83 -10.59 -17.73
N LYS A 59 -0.91 -11.22 -16.97
CA LYS A 59 -0.74 -12.68 -16.95
C LYS A 59 -1.94 -13.43 -16.36
N SER A 60 -2.59 -12.85 -15.34
CA SER A 60 -3.72 -13.46 -14.64
C SER A 60 -4.98 -13.60 -15.49
N GLY A 61 -5.10 -12.84 -16.59
CA GLY A 61 -6.32 -12.81 -17.40
C GLY A 61 -7.53 -12.13 -16.75
N LEU A 62 -7.34 -11.45 -15.60
CA LEU A 62 -8.42 -10.75 -14.89
C LEU A 62 -9.03 -9.60 -15.71
N SER A 63 -8.24 -8.99 -16.60
CA SER A 63 -8.67 -7.87 -17.45
C SER A 63 -9.76 -8.29 -18.43
N VAL A 64 -10.83 -7.51 -18.49
CA VAL A 64 -11.91 -7.67 -19.49
C VAL A 64 -11.54 -7.16 -20.89
N SER A 65 -10.30 -6.73 -21.10
CA SER A 65 -9.78 -6.25 -22.38
C SER A 65 -8.39 -6.82 -22.63
N SER A 66 -8.14 -7.21 -23.88
CA SER A 66 -6.83 -7.54 -24.42
C SER A 66 -6.65 -6.78 -25.75
N PRO A 67 -5.70 -5.84 -25.87
CA PRO A 67 -4.75 -5.41 -24.85
C PRO A 67 -5.40 -4.74 -23.63
N VAL A 68 -4.69 -4.79 -22.50
CA VAL A 68 -5.10 -4.09 -21.26
C VAL A 68 -4.97 -2.58 -21.48
N LYS A 69 -6.03 -1.83 -21.24
CA LYS A 69 -6.03 -0.36 -21.35
C LYS A 69 -5.44 0.26 -20.07
N CYS A 70 -4.23 0.80 -20.17
CA CYS A 70 -3.47 1.34 -19.06
C CYS A 70 -3.40 2.87 -19.09
N ALA A 71 -3.56 3.49 -17.93
CA ALA A 71 -3.44 4.93 -17.73
C ALA A 71 -2.34 5.23 -16.71
N ASP A 72 -1.28 5.90 -17.15
CA ASP A 72 -0.32 6.59 -16.29
C ASP A 72 -0.79 8.05 -16.14
N VAL A 73 -1.54 8.34 -15.08
CA VAL A 73 -2.39 9.54 -15.00
C VAL A 73 -1.60 10.82 -14.68
N LEU A 74 -0.52 10.66 -13.91
CA LEU A 74 0.37 11.71 -13.43
C LEU A 74 1.79 11.40 -13.91
N GLY A 75 2.00 11.49 -15.22
CA GLY A 75 3.15 10.92 -15.90
C GLY A 75 4.50 11.55 -15.56
N ALA A 76 4.54 12.85 -15.21
CA ALA A 76 5.78 13.60 -15.04
C ALA A 76 6.74 13.45 -16.24
N CYS A 77 7.78 12.63 -16.14
CA CYS A 77 8.69 12.31 -17.26
C CYS A 77 8.30 11.07 -18.08
N GLY A 78 7.22 10.37 -17.71
CA GLY A 78 6.65 9.22 -18.40
C GLY A 78 7.31 7.87 -18.07
N ALA A 79 8.16 7.82 -17.04
CA ALA A 79 8.99 6.65 -16.74
C ALA A 79 8.18 5.36 -16.55
N SER A 80 7.04 5.42 -15.86
CA SER A 80 6.19 4.25 -15.59
C SER A 80 5.53 3.74 -16.87
N GLY A 81 4.75 4.57 -17.57
CA GLY A 81 4.09 4.19 -18.81
C GLY A 81 5.04 3.70 -19.91
N ILE A 82 6.21 4.33 -20.05
CA ILE A 82 7.25 3.90 -20.99
C ILE A 82 7.79 2.52 -20.61
N THR A 83 8.06 2.28 -19.32
CA THR A 83 8.50 0.97 -18.82
C THR A 83 7.47 -0.10 -19.14
N TRP A 84 6.18 0.17 -18.89
CA TRP A 84 5.12 -0.81 -19.17
C TRP A 84 5.05 -1.17 -20.65
N LYS A 85 5.03 -0.19 -21.55
CA LYS A 85 4.96 -0.46 -22.99
C LYS A 85 6.22 -1.18 -23.49
N LYS A 86 7.40 -0.80 -22.99
CA LYS A 86 8.68 -1.43 -23.38
C LYS A 86 8.72 -2.93 -23.07
N HIS A 87 8.22 -3.32 -21.89
CA HIS A 87 8.34 -4.69 -21.39
C HIS A 87 7.13 -5.58 -21.69
N LEU A 88 5.92 -4.99 -21.81
CA LEU A 88 4.68 -5.74 -22.04
C LEU A 88 4.19 -5.67 -23.49
N GLY A 89 4.81 -4.83 -24.33
CA GLY A 89 4.59 -4.77 -25.77
C GLY A 89 3.11 -4.60 -26.13
N ASP A 90 2.58 -5.50 -26.95
CA ASP A 90 1.21 -5.46 -27.46
C ASP A 90 0.18 -6.00 -26.48
N SER A 91 0.59 -6.48 -25.31
CA SER A 91 -0.35 -6.87 -24.26
C SER A 91 -0.99 -5.66 -23.56
N VAL A 92 -0.42 -4.46 -23.76
CA VAL A 92 -0.87 -3.21 -23.13
C VAL A 92 -1.06 -2.09 -24.16
N ASN A 93 -2.13 -1.34 -23.97
CA ASN A 93 -2.36 -0.05 -24.62
C ASN A 93 -2.21 1.05 -23.57
N VAL A 94 -1.11 1.80 -23.64
CA VAL A 94 -0.73 2.78 -22.61
C VAL A 94 -1.06 4.20 -23.09
N ILE A 95 -1.72 4.96 -22.22
CA ILE A 95 -1.84 6.42 -22.33
C ILE A 95 -1.12 7.04 -21.14
N ILE A 96 -0.22 7.99 -21.41
CA ILE A 96 0.46 8.79 -20.38
C ILE A 96 -0.16 10.18 -20.39
N ASN A 97 -0.71 10.59 -19.26
CA ASN A 97 -1.28 11.91 -19.06
C ASN A 97 -0.42 12.73 -18.11
N ASP A 98 -0.27 14.02 -18.38
CA ASP A 98 0.17 15.00 -17.38
C ASP A 98 -0.60 16.30 -17.61
N LYS A 99 -0.95 17.02 -16.55
CA LYS A 99 -1.67 18.30 -16.72
C LYS A 99 -0.78 19.44 -17.20
N ILE A 100 0.54 19.28 -17.09
CA ILE A 100 1.52 20.29 -17.48
C ILE A 100 2.00 20.00 -18.89
N GLU A 101 1.74 20.91 -19.82
CA GLU A 101 2.09 20.74 -21.23
C GLU A 101 3.60 20.55 -21.45
N MET A 102 4.44 21.27 -20.70
CA MET A 102 5.90 21.08 -20.72
C MET A 102 6.32 19.65 -20.34
N ALA A 103 5.63 19.03 -19.37
CA ALA A 103 5.87 17.65 -18.99
C ALA A 103 5.48 16.70 -20.13
N CYS A 104 4.35 16.97 -20.80
CA CYS A 104 3.92 16.21 -21.97
C CYS A 104 4.94 16.24 -23.11
N ASP A 105 5.59 17.38 -23.36
CA ASP A 105 6.64 17.47 -24.38
C ASP A 105 7.88 16.65 -24.00
N LEU A 106 8.27 16.65 -22.72
CA LEU A 106 9.32 15.76 -22.22
C LEU A 106 8.94 14.28 -22.35
N ILE A 107 7.68 13.93 -22.06
CA ILE A 107 7.17 12.56 -22.22
C ILE A 107 7.28 12.14 -23.69
N LYS A 108 6.91 12.99 -24.65
CA LYS A 108 7.06 12.70 -26.09
C LYS A 108 8.53 12.47 -26.49
N ASP A 109 9.45 13.32 -26.04
CA ASP A 109 10.91 13.15 -26.28
C ASP A 109 11.39 11.81 -25.69
N ASN A 110 10.97 11.47 -24.48
CA ASN A 110 11.32 10.20 -23.83
C ASN A 110 10.72 8.98 -24.56
N ILE A 111 9.48 9.06 -25.07
CA ILE A 111 8.88 8.00 -25.89
C ILE A 111 9.72 7.76 -27.16
N GLN A 112 10.08 8.84 -27.86
CA GLN A 112 10.89 8.77 -29.09
C GLN A 112 12.27 8.17 -28.83
N ARG A 113 12.94 8.56 -27.73
CA ARG A 113 14.25 7.99 -27.31
C ARG A 113 14.22 6.49 -27.05
N ASN A 114 13.07 5.94 -26.72
CA ASN A 114 12.88 4.50 -26.47
C ASN A 114 12.34 3.75 -27.69
N HIS A 115 12.10 4.45 -28.80
CA HIS A 115 11.52 3.92 -30.05
C HIS A 115 10.17 3.24 -29.82
N LEU A 116 9.30 3.87 -29.03
CA LEU A 116 7.98 3.37 -28.70
C LEU A 116 6.88 4.23 -29.32
N GLN A 117 5.69 3.66 -29.43
CA GLN A 117 4.46 4.39 -29.76
C GLN A 117 3.53 4.32 -28.55
N ILE A 118 3.31 5.48 -27.93
CA ILE A 118 2.47 5.66 -26.74
C ILE A 118 1.70 6.97 -26.92
N THR A 119 0.41 6.96 -26.59
CA THR A 119 -0.40 8.18 -26.64
C THR A 119 -0.11 9.07 -25.43
N VAL A 120 0.10 10.36 -25.67
CA VAL A 120 0.29 11.38 -24.63
C VAL A 120 -0.93 12.29 -24.58
N SER A 121 -1.40 12.62 -23.38
CA SER A 121 -2.53 13.51 -23.13
C SER A 121 -2.11 14.64 -22.19
N SER A 122 -2.58 15.87 -22.48
CA SER A 122 -2.41 17.03 -21.59
C SER A 122 -3.76 17.44 -21.02
N LYS A 123 -4.19 16.80 -19.93
CA LYS A 123 -5.50 17.05 -19.32
C LYS A 123 -5.41 17.05 -17.79
N ASP A 124 -6.35 17.75 -17.18
CA ASP A 124 -6.61 17.58 -15.75
C ASP A 124 -6.87 16.08 -15.45
N PRO A 125 -6.23 15.49 -14.42
CA PRO A 125 -6.36 14.08 -14.09
C PRO A 125 -7.81 13.60 -13.91
N CYS A 126 -8.66 14.40 -13.28
CA CYS A 126 -10.05 14.02 -13.02
C CYS A 126 -10.85 14.02 -14.33
N ILE A 127 -10.65 15.03 -15.19
CA ILE A 127 -11.25 15.07 -16.53
C ILE A 127 -10.80 13.86 -17.35
N PHE A 128 -9.48 13.59 -17.38
CA PHE A 128 -8.90 12.46 -18.10
C PHE A 128 -9.49 11.10 -17.69
N LEU A 129 -9.68 10.89 -16.38
CA LEU A 129 -10.33 9.69 -15.83
C LEU A 129 -11.84 9.64 -16.14
N HIS A 130 -12.49 10.79 -16.29
CA HIS A 130 -13.92 10.87 -16.62
C HIS A 130 -14.27 10.60 -18.09
N GLU A 131 -13.32 10.75 -19.01
CA GLU A 131 -13.59 10.60 -20.44
C GLU A 131 -13.77 9.16 -20.90
N ARG A 132 -13.13 8.19 -20.24
CA ARG A 132 -13.19 6.77 -20.64
C ARG A 132 -12.83 5.83 -19.49
N GLY A 133 -13.24 4.57 -19.62
CA GLY A 133 -12.85 3.51 -18.69
C GLY A 133 -11.50 2.88 -19.04
N TYR A 134 -10.69 2.66 -18.00
CA TYR A 134 -9.40 1.97 -18.09
C TYR A 134 -9.43 0.65 -17.33
N ASN A 135 -8.56 -0.29 -17.71
CA ASN A 135 -8.40 -1.58 -17.01
C ASN A 135 -7.31 -1.51 -15.95
N PHE A 136 -6.33 -0.62 -16.11
CA PHE A 136 -5.27 -0.37 -15.14
C PHE A 136 -5.04 1.13 -15.02
N VAL A 137 -5.20 1.68 -13.82
CA VAL A 137 -5.01 3.11 -13.54
C VAL A 137 -3.92 3.26 -12.50
N TYR A 138 -2.91 4.07 -12.80
CA TYR A 138 -1.86 4.42 -11.86
C TYR A 138 -1.90 5.91 -11.50
N LEU A 139 -1.90 6.19 -10.20
CA LEU A 139 -1.88 7.52 -9.62
C LEU A 139 -0.61 7.69 -8.78
N ASP A 140 0.42 8.34 -9.34
CA ASP A 140 1.66 8.68 -8.61
C ASP A 140 1.54 10.07 -7.96
N CYS A 141 0.90 10.11 -6.81
CA CYS A 141 0.53 11.34 -6.14
C CYS A 141 1.65 11.88 -5.26
N SER A 142 2.11 13.09 -5.55
CA SER A 142 3.12 13.76 -4.72
C SER A 142 2.59 14.38 -3.42
N ASN A 143 1.28 14.62 -3.32
CA ASN A 143 0.64 15.18 -2.13
C ASN A 143 -0.63 14.38 -1.76
N GLU A 144 -1.73 14.59 -2.50
CA GLU A 144 -3.07 14.18 -2.09
C GLU A 144 -3.65 13.21 -3.10
N ALA A 145 -3.73 11.94 -2.73
CA ALA A 145 -4.29 10.91 -3.61
C ALA A 145 -5.82 10.93 -3.61
N SER A 146 -6.45 11.31 -2.49
CA SER A 146 -7.90 11.26 -2.33
C SER A 146 -8.68 12.15 -3.31
N LEU A 147 -8.04 13.21 -3.82
CA LEU A 147 -8.62 14.10 -4.84
C LEU A 147 -9.04 13.34 -6.12
N TYR A 148 -8.41 12.20 -6.41
CA TYR A 148 -8.62 11.46 -7.66
C TYR A 148 -9.50 10.23 -7.50
N PHE A 149 -9.88 9.85 -6.27
CA PHE A 149 -10.55 8.57 -6.02
C PHE A 149 -11.91 8.48 -6.71
N ASP A 150 -12.78 9.47 -6.57
CA ASP A 150 -14.13 9.42 -7.16
C ASP A 150 -14.04 9.36 -8.69
N SER A 151 -13.16 10.15 -9.31
CA SER A 151 -12.96 10.10 -10.76
C SER A 151 -12.41 8.75 -11.23
N ALA A 152 -11.45 8.17 -10.50
CA ALA A 152 -10.89 6.86 -10.83
C ALA A 152 -11.95 5.75 -10.68
N PHE A 153 -12.64 5.70 -9.54
CA PHE A 153 -13.63 4.66 -9.26
C PHE A 153 -14.90 4.79 -10.08
N ARG A 154 -15.32 6.00 -10.48
CA ARG A 154 -16.54 6.16 -11.29
C ARG A 154 -16.45 5.37 -12.60
N ASN A 155 -15.33 5.49 -13.31
CA ASN A 155 -15.16 4.96 -14.67
C ASN A 155 -14.26 3.74 -14.82
N ILE A 156 -13.59 3.27 -13.75
CA ILE A 156 -12.79 2.04 -13.83
C ILE A 156 -13.59 0.89 -14.47
N ALA A 157 -12.94 0.15 -15.37
CA ALA A 157 -13.53 -1.00 -16.03
C ALA A 157 -13.87 -2.09 -15.00
N ARG A 158 -14.76 -3.02 -15.37
CA ARG A 158 -15.01 -4.21 -14.55
C ARG A 158 -13.70 -4.99 -14.42
N ASN A 159 -13.41 -5.47 -13.20
CA ASN A 159 -12.15 -6.13 -12.85
C ASN A 159 -10.91 -5.27 -13.12
N GLY A 160 -11.07 -3.94 -13.17
CA GLY A 160 -9.94 -3.03 -13.34
C GLY A 160 -9.14 -2.88 -12.06
N ILE A 161 -7.84 -2.63 -12.19
CA ILE A 161 -6.95 -2.35 -11.06
C ILE A 161 -6.66 -0.85 -10.97
N ILE A 162 -6.74 -0.31 -9.76
CA ILE A 162 -6.25 1.03 -9.43
C ILE A 162 -5.05 0.86 -8.51
N VAL A 163 -3.92 1.45 -8.90
CA VAL A 163 -2.71 1.53 -8.08
C VAL A 163 -2.47 2.98 -7.71
N VAL A 164 -2.31 3.25 -6.42
CA VAL A 164 -2.05 4.58 -5.88
C VAL A 164 -0.72 4.56 -5.16
N THR A 165 0.19 5.43 -5.56
CA THR A 165 1.36 5.81 -4.77
C THR A 165 1.11 7.19 -4.19
N THR A 166 1.25 7.37 -2.88
CA THR A 166 1.21 8.69 -2.26
C THR A 166 2.41 8.89 -1.36
N LYS A 167 2.97 10.10 -1.33
CA LYS A 167 4.05 10.43 -0.41
C LYS A 167 3.52 10.58 1.00
N ASP A 168 4.32 10.10 1.93
CA ASP A 168 4.23 10.35 3.35
C ASP A 168 4.20 11.87 3.59
N ASP A 169 3.09 12.32 4.16
CA ASP A 169 3.02 13.60 4.84
C ASP A 169 2.75 13.34 6.34
N SER A 170 3.03 14.36 7.16
CA SER A 170 2.82 14.31 8.61
C SER A 170 1.42 13.81 9.00
N SER A 171 0.41 13.96 8.14
CA SER A 171 -0.95 13.50 8.43
C SER A 171 -1.08 11.97 8.42
N LEU A 172 -0.44 11.27 7.48
CA LEU A 172 -0.48 9.80 7.39
C LEU A 172 0.23 9.10 8.55
N HIS A 173 1.10 9.79 9.27
CA HIS A 173 1.73 9.29 10.50
C HIS A 173 1.07 9.80 11.79
N GLY A 174 -0.11 10.43 11.71
CA GLY A 174 -0.82 10.96 12.87
C GLY A 174 -0.19 12.21 13.49
N GLY A 175 0.71 12.89 12.77
CA GLY A 175 1.28 14.18 13.17
C GLY A 175 0.38 15.38 12.90
N ASN A 176 -0.55 15.28 11.94
CA ASN A 176 -1.59 16.28 11.70
C ASN A 176 -2.97 15.61 11.50
N PRO A 177 -3.67 15.27 12.60
CA PRO A 177 -4.93 14.51 12.56
C PRO A 177 -6.05 15.20 11.76
N GLU A 178 -6.11 16.52 11.78
CA GLU A 178 -7.13 17.28 11.04
C GLU A 178 -6.91 17.22 9.52
N VAL A 179 -5.65 17.15 9.08
CA VAL A 179 -5.33 16.93 7.67
C VAL A 179 -5.71 15.51 7.25
N ALA A 180 -5.43 14.50 8.09
CA ALA A 180 -5.82 13.11 7.82
C ALA A 180 -7.35 12.97 7.74
N LEU A 181 -8.07 13.64 8.64
CA LEU A 181 -9.52 13.68 8.64
C LEU A 181 -10.08 14.35 7.37
N ARG A 182 -9.56 15.51 6.96
CA ARG A 182 -10.04 16.18 5.75
C ARG A 182 -9.77 15.39 4.48
N LYS A 183 -8.58 14.80 4.36
CA LYS A 183 -8.14 14.12 3.12
C LYS A 183 -8.68 12.70 3.01
N TYR A 184 -8.74 11.97 4.12
CA TYR A 184 -9.02 10.53 4.15
C TYR A 184 -10.13 10.15 5.14
N SER A 185 -10.92 11.12 5.62
CA SER A 185 -12.12 10.93 6.46
C SER A 185 -11.91 9.98 7.65
N GLY A 186 -10.74 10.01 8.27
CA GLY A 186 -10.45 9.20 9.46
C GLY A 186 -9.43 9.85 10.38
N ARG A 187 -9.59 9.63 11.68
CA ARG A 187 -8.66 10.10 12.72
C ARG A 187 -7.66 9.00 13.05
N ILE A 188 -6.37 9.34 13.03
CA ILE A 188 -5.27 8.44 13.37
C ILE A 188 -4.29 9.14 14.31
N VAL A 189 -3.47 8.35 15.00
CA VAL A 189 -2.47 8.82 15.97
C VAL A 189 -1.08 8.29 15.62
N ARG A 190 -0.06 8.95 16.16
CA ARG A 190 1.32 8.44 16.12
C ARG A 190 1.38 7.15 16.94
N CYS A 191 1.93 6.10 16.34
CA CYS A 191 2.17 4.82 17.00
C CYS A 191 3.28 4.04 16.28
N PHE A 192 3.69 2.90 16.82
CA PHE A 192 4.77 2.09 16.24
C PHE A 192 4.37 1.32 14.97
N TYR A 193 3.09 1.16 14.71
CA TYR A 193 2.55 0.55 13.49
C TYR A 193 1.93 1.56 12.50
N ALA A 194 2.31 2.85 12.63
CA ALA A 194 1.82 3.94 11.79
C ALA A 194 1.88 3.67 10.27
N PRO A 195 2.94 3.04 9.70
CA PRO A 195 2.97 2.70 8.28
C PRO A 195 1.77 1.88 7.79
N GLU A 196 1.36 0.86 8.55
CA GLU A 196 0.18 0.06 8.18
C GLU A 196 -1.13 0.82 8.48
N MET A 197 -1.16 1.63 9.54
CA MET A 197 -2.33 2.46 9.85
C MET A 197 -2.62 3.44 8.70
N ALA A 198 -1.58 4.06 8.12
CA ALA A 198 -1.68 4.92 6.96
C ALA A 198 -2.26 4.18 5.75
N ILE A 199 -1.75 3.00 5.42
CA ILE A 199 -2.26 2.18 4.32
C ILE A 199 -3.74 1.85 4.53
N ARG A 200 -4.12 1.42 5.75
CA ARG A 200 -5.51 1.09 6.06
C ARG A 200 -6.42 2.32 6.01
N LEU A 201 -5.93 3.51 6.33
CA LEU A 201 -6.65 4.77 6.18
C LEU A 201 -6.86 5.14 4.71
N VAL A 202 -5.82 5.01 3.88
CA VAL A 202 -5.90 5.24 2.42
C VAL A 202 -6.85 4.27 1.77
N ILE A 203 -6.76 2.97 2.08
CA ILE A 203 -7.68 1.94 1.58
C ILE A 203 -9.12 2.24 2.00
N ALA A 204 -9.35 2.68 3.25
CA ALA A 204 -10.68 3.04 3.71
C ALA A 204 -11.28 4.19 2.88
N ALA A 205 -10.48 5.19 2.53
CA ALA A 205 -10.89 6.28 1.64
C ALA A 205 -11.18 5.80 0.21
N MET A 206 -10.33 4.92 -0.33
CA MET A 206 -10.57 4.28 -1.64
C MET A 206 -11.88 3.46 -1.63
N ALA A 207 -12.11 2.66 -0.60
CA ALA A 207 -13.31 1.85 -0.45
C ALA A 207 -14.58 2.71 -0.40
N ARG A 208 -14.59 3.79 0.38
CA ARG A 208 -15.76 4.70 0.44
C ARG A 208 -16.10 5.31 -0.93
N SER A 209 -15.07 5.71 -1.68
CA SER A 209 -15.23 6.22 -3.05
C SER A 209 -15.70 5.14 -4.03
N ALA A 210 -15.24 3.90 -3.89
CA ALA A 210 -15.73 2.79 -4.70
C ALA A 210 -17.21 2.47 -4.41
N ILE A 211 -17.57 2.40 -3.13
CA ILE A 211 -18.92 2.06 -2.66
C ILE A 211 -19.95 3.10 -3.12
N SER A 212 -19.62 4.39 -3.06
CA SER A 212 -20.51 5.46 -3.56
C SER A 212 -20.83 5.34 -5.06
N HIS A 213 -20.04 4.56 -5.79
CA HIS A 213 -20.22 4.27 -7.21
C HIS A 213 -20.67 2.82 -7.50
N ASN A 214 -21.28 2.14 -6.52
CA ASN A 214 -21.75 0.75 -6.58
C ASN A 214 -20.65 -0.25 -6.97
N LYS A 215 -19.43 -0.03 -6.47
CA LYS A 215 -18.28 -0.90 -6.68
C LYS A 215 -17.71 -1.38 -5.36
N SER A 216 -17.04 -2.52 -5.41
CA SER A 216 -16.25 -3.04 -4.29
C SER A 216 -14.77 -3.00 -4.65
N ILE A 217 -13.93 -2.99 -3.62
CA ILE A 217 -12.49 -3.18 -3.76
C ILE A 217 -12.05 -4.48 -3.09
N GLU A 218 -11.04 -5.11 -3.67
CA GLU A 218 -10.22 -6.13 -3.05
C GLU A 218 -8.78 -5.65 -3.07
N VAL A 219 -8.10 -5.70 -1.92
CA VAL A 219 -6.70 -5.25 -1.84
C VAL A 219 -5.79 -6.38 -2.33
N LEU A 220 -5.07 -6.12 -3.40
CA LEU A 220 -4.16 -7.11 -4.00
C LEU A 220 -2.81 -7.12 -3.27
N CYS A 221 -2.25 -5.94 -3.05
CA CYS A 221 -1.02 -5.77 -2.31
C CYS A 221 -0.83 -4.30 -1.91
N SER A 222 0.03 -4.08 -0.91
CA SER A 222 0.48 -2.76 -0.50
C SER A 222 1.94 -2.81 -0.07
N THR A 223 2.63 -1.66 -0.13
CA THR A 223 4.01 -1.54 0.37
C THR A 223 4.29 -0.11 0.84
N VAL A 224 5.20 0.00 1.80
CA VAL A 224 5.87 1.27 2.11
C VAL A 224 7.30 1.21 1.62
N PHE A 225 7.73 2.25 0.92
CA PHE A 225 9.12 2.39 0.50
C PHE A 225 9.59 3.83 0.68
N LYS A 226 10.69 4.00 1.42
CA LYS A 226 11.15 5.31 1.90
C LYS A 226 9.97 6.03 2.58
N ASN A 227 9.52 7.11 1.99
CA ASN A 227 8.43 7.96 2.46
C ASN A 227 7.24 7.90 1.48
N THR A 228 6.94 6.71 0.93
CA THR A 228 5.77 6.52 0.05
C THR A 228 4.97 5.31 0.46
N PHE A 229 3.66 5.44 0.31
CA PHE A 229 2.66 4.40 0.49
C PHE A 229 2.14 4.00 -0.87
N THR A 230 2.24 2.72 -1.24
CA THR A 230 1.70 2.19 -2.49
C THR A 230 0.64 1.15 -2.20
N VAL A 231 -0.53 1.26 -2.81
CA VAL A 231 -1.67 0.35 -2.64
C VAL A 231 -2.21 -0.02 -4.02
N ALA A 232 -2.42 -1.31 -4.27
CA ALA A 232 -3.09 -1.82 -5.45
C ALA A 232 -4.41 -2.49 -5.07
N VAL A 233 -5.51 -2.09 -5.71
CA VAL A 233 -6.83 -2.67 -5.49
C VAL A 233 -7.45 -3.15 -6.79
N LEU A 234 -8.07 -4.32 -6.77
CA LEU A 234 -8.95 -4.81 -7.82
C LEU A 234 -10.36 -4.29 -7.57
N CYS A 235 -11.00 -3.77 -8.60
CA CYS A 235 -12.33 -3.20 -8.52
C CYS A 235 -13.36 -4.12 -9.22
N THR A 236 -14.35 -4.58 -8.46
CA THR A 236 -15.45 -5.39 -8.97
C THR A 236 -16.76 -4.60 -8.97
N LYS A 237 -17.61 -4.85 -9.98
CA LYS A 237 -18.92 -4.22 -10.12
C LYS A 237 -19.99 -5.22 -9.66
N SER A 238 -20.43 -5.10 -8.41
CA SER A 238 -21.60 -5.82 -7.89
C SER A 238 -22.16 -5.10 -6.66
N PRO A 239 -23.46 -4.74 -6.64
CA PRO A 239 -24.10 -4.14 -5.48
C PRO A 239 -23.98 -4.99 -4.22
N GLN A 240 -24.18 -6.32 -4.32
CA GLN A 240 -24.10 -7.24 -3.18
C GLN A 240 -22.68 -7.29 -2.60
N VAL A 241 -21.66 -7.27 -3.46
CA VAL A 241 -20.26 -7.24 -3.02
C VAL A 241 -19.91 -5.87 -2.43
N SER A 242 -20.51 -4.79 -2.93
CA SER A 242 -20.29 -3.43 -2.38
C SER A 242 -20.83 -3.27 -0.96
N SER A 243 -21.97 -3.89 -0.64
CA SER A 243 -22.48 -3.97 0.74
C SER A 243 -21.52 -4.74 1.64
N LYS A 244 -20.94 -5.85 1.17
CA LYS A 244 -19.92 -6.57 1.95
C LYS A 244 -18.62 -5.78 2.13
N CYS A 245 -18.32 -4.87 1.20
CA CYS A 245 -17.15 -4.00 1.29
C CYS A 245 -17.24 -3.02 2.48
N THR A 246 -18.45 -2.58 2.86
CA THR A 246 -18.64 -1.68 4.01
C THR A 246 -18.30 -2.39 5.33
N GLU A 247 -18.47 -3.72 5.40
CA GLU A 247 -18.10 -4.51 6.58
C GLU A 247 -16.61 -4.42 6.90
N ASN A 248 -15.76 -4.04 5.94
CA ASN A 248 -14.32 -3.84 6.17
C ASN A 248 -13.98 -2.41 6.64
N LEU A 249 -14.93 -1.48 6.66
CA LEU A 249 -14.72 -0.12 7.15
C LEU A 249 -15.07 -0.05 8.64
N ARG A 250 -14.08 -0.18 9.51
CA ARG A 250 -14.30 -0.31 10.96
C ARG A 250 -13.51 0.71 11.76
N LEU A 251 -14.05 1.09 12.91
CA LEU A 251 -13.31 1.79 13.94
C LEU A 251 -12.30 0.86 14.59
N LEU A 252 -11.21 1.43 15.09
CA LEU A 252 -10.16 0.72 15.82
C LEU A 252 -10.11 1.27 17.24
N LYS A 253 -10.32 0.41 18.25
CA LYS A 253 -10.01 0.77 19.64
C LYS A 253 -8.51 0.63 19.83
N HIS A 254 -7.86 1.66 20.37
CA HIS A 254 -6.40 1.72 20.53
C HIS A 254 -6.02 2.23 21.92
N CYS A 255 -5.12 1.53 22.61
CA CYS A 255 -4.55 1.96 23.87
C CYS A 255 -3.37 2.92 23.65
N MET A 256 -3.45 4.14 24.18
CA MET A 256 -2.39 5.15 24.06
C MET A 256 -1.13 4.84 24.89
N VAL A 257 -1.15 3.77 25.72
CA VAL A 257 -0.04 3.41 26.62
C VAL A 257 0.78 2.25 26.05
N CYS A 258 0.15 1.11 25.75
CA CYS A 258 0.81 -0.07 25.24
C CYS A 258 0.61 -0.29 23.73
N GLU A 259 -0.25 0.50 23.10
CA GLU A 259 -0.67 0.35 21.70
C GLU A 259 -1.33 -0.99 21.37
N GLU A 260 -1.90 -1.67 22.37
CA GLU A 260 -2.87 -2.75 22.14
C GLU A 260 -4.07 -2.20 21.38
N ARG A 261 -4.59 -2.98 20.44
CA ARG A 261 -5.66 -2.53 19.55
C ARG A 261 -6.57 -3.65 19.10
N LEU A 262 -7.83 -3.29 18.90
CA LEU A 262 -8.87 -4.21 18.45
C LEU A 262 -9.81 -3.47 17.49
N PHE A 263 -10.03 -4.06 16.32
CA PHE A 263 -11.07 -3.57 15.43
C PHE A 263 -12.44 -3.83 16.06
N TYR A 264 -13.34 -2.86 15.92
CA TYR A 264 -14.75 -3.11 16.21
C TYR A 264 -15.25 -4.28 15.34
N PRO A 265 -16.25 -5.05 15.78
CA PRO A 265 -16.80 -6.13 14.97
C PRO A 265 -17.40 -5.58 13.66
N ALA A 266 -17.62 -6.48 12.69
CA ALA A 266 -18.33 -6.10 11.47
C ALA A 266 -19.71 -5.54 11.84
N SER A 267 -20.14 -4.48 11.18
CA SER A 267 -21.51 -3.98 11.35
C SER A 267 -22.48 -5.03 10.83
N ASP A 268 -23.36 -5.52 11.69
CA ASP A 268 -24.52 -6.35 11.35
C ASP A 268 -25.76 -5.51 11.04
N GLY A 269 -25.59 -4.19 10.89
CA GLY A 269 -26.66 -3.22 10.72
C GLY A 269 -27.06 -2.50 12.01
N PHE A 270 -26.52 -2.90 13.17
CA PHE A 270 -26.84 -2.29 14.45
C PHE A 270 -25.65 -1.54 15.07
N PRO A 271 -25.90 -0.44 15.82
CA PRO A 271 -24.86 0.22 16.59
C PRO A 271 -24.27 -0.72 17.65
N VAL A 272 -22.95 -0.79 17.71
CA VAL A 272 -22.22 -1.54 18.74
C VAL A 272 -22.00 -0.62 19.94
N ASP A 273 -22.36 -1.06 21.15
CA ASP A 273 -22.03 -0.31 22.38
C ASP A 273 -20.50 -0.29 22.57
N PRO A 274 -19.84 0.89 22.56
CA PRO A 274 -18.40 1.02 22.77
C PRO A 274 -17.89 0.42 24.09
N LYS A 275 -18.76 0.23 25.09
CA LYS A 275 -18.45 -0.41 26.37
C LYS A 275 -18.25 -1.92 26.23
N ASN A 276 -18.80 -2.57 25.21
CA ASN A 276 -18.64 -4.00 24.98
C ASN A 276 -17.34 -4.35 24.26
N ILE A 277 -16.68 -3.35 23.66
CA ILE A 277 -15.39 -3.54 22.99
C ILE A 277 -14.29 -3.32 24.01
N GLN A 278 -13.64 -4.38 24.47
CA GLN A 278 -12.57 -4.29 25.47
C GLN A 278 -11.21 -4.61 24.86
N LEU A 279 -10.17 -3.90 25.30
CA LEU A 279 -8.79 -4.20 24.93
C LEU A 279 -8.23 -5.24 25.89
N ASP A 280 -7.44 -6.17 25.38
CA ASP A 280 -6.75 -7.18 26.18
C ASP A 280 -5.48 -6.60 26.84
N CYS A 281 -5.66 -5.51 27.60
CA CYS A 281 -4.58 -4.85 28.33
C CYS A 281 -5.10 -4.25 29.63
N GLU A 282 -4.22 -4.14 30.63
CA GLU A 282 -4.57 -3.62 31.96
C GLU A 282 -4.18 -2.15 32.17
N CYS A 283 -3.78 -1.45 31.10
CA CYS A 283 -3.29 -0.07 31.19
C CYS A 283 -4.30 0.90 31.82
N SER A 284 -5.60 0.68 31.62
CA SER A 284 -6.65 1.50 32.24
C SER A 284 -6.76 1.36 33.76
N LYS A 285 -6.25 0.26 34.34
CA LYS A 285 -6.15 0.08 35.80
C LYS A 285 -4.97 0.85 36.38
N ASN A 286 -3.88 0.95 35.61
CA ASN A 286 -2.57 1.40 36.08
C ASN A 286 -2.22 2.85 35.69
N ALA A 287 -2.99 3.46 34.80
CA ALA A 287 -2.78 4.84 34.35
C ALA A 287 -3.98 5.72 34.68
N PRO A 288 -3.77 6.99 35.11
CA PRO A 288 -4.86 7.91 35.36
C PRO A 288 -5.59 8.28 34.05
N GLY A 289 -6.93 8.24 34.07
CA GLY A 289 -7.79 8.66 32.96
C GLY A 289 -8.11 7.57 31.93
N LYS A 290 -8.79 7.97 30.84
CA LYS A 290 -9.11 7.07 29.73
C LYS A 290 -7.88 6.83 28.87
N THR A 291 -7.36 5.60 28.89
CA THR A 291 -6.20 5.18 28.10
C THR A 291 -6.54 4.76 26.66
N ALA A 292 -7.81 4.44 26.38
CA ALA A 292 -8.25 3.97 25.08
C ALA A 292 -8.89 5.09 24.23
N GLN A 293 -8.56 5.12 22.94
CA GLN A 293 -9.15 6.01 21.92
C GLN A 293 -9.78 5.20 20.78
N GLU A 294 -10.75 5.81 20.11
CA GLU A 294 -11.34 5.30 18.87
C GLU A 294 -10.69 5.99 17.67
N LEU A 295 -10.13 5.19 16.76
CA LEU A 295 -9.47 5.64 15.54
C LEU A 295 -10.24 5.19 14.30
N GLY A 296 -9.98 5.82 13.17
CA GLY A 296 -10.53 5.46 11.86
C GLY A 296 -11.73 6.33 11.42
N PRO A 297 -12.64 5.77 10.60
CA PRO A 297 -12.68 4.37 10.17
C PRO A 297 -11.46 3.98 9.32
N LEU A 298 -10.95 2.77 9.53
CA LEU A 298 -9.85 2.16 8.80
C LEU A 298 -10.33 0.90 8.07
N TRP A 299 -9.54 0.44 7.10
CA TRP A 299 -9.75 -0.86 6.47
C TRP A 299 -9.33 -1.98 7.43
N ALA A 300 -10.29 -2.78 7.88
CA ALA A 300 -10.09 -3.95 8.74
C ALA A 300 -9.78 -5.24 7.97
N GLY A 301 -10.10 -5.28 6.68
CA GLY A 301 -9.90 -6.45 5.83
C GLY A 301 -8.42 -6.76 5.53
N PRO A 302 -8.17 -7.84 4.77
CA PRO A 302 -6.85 -8.17 4.26
C PRO A 302 -6.26 -7.03 3.42
N ILE A 303 -4.94 -6.86 3.49
CA ILE A 303 -4.20 -5.87 2.68
C ILE A 303 -3.24 -6.53 1.66
N PHE A 304 -3.33 -7.85 1.54
CA PHE A 304 -2.52 -8.70 0.67
C PHE A 304 -3.37 -9.86 0.13
N ASN A 305 -3.22 -10.16 -1.16
CA ASN A 305 -3.74 -11.37 -1.79
C ASN A 305 -2.54 -12.28 -2.13
N ALA A 306 -2.43 -13.41 -1.43
CA ALA A 306 -1.27 -14.30 -1.53
C ALA A 306 -1.06 -14.88 -2.94
N ASP A 307 -2.16 -15.22 -3.63
CA ASP A 307 -2.11 -15.77 -4.99
C ASP A 307 -1.64 -14.72 -5.99
N PHE A 308 -2.14 -13.49 -5.87
CA PHE A 308 -1.70 -12.38 -6.71
C PHE A 308 -0.23 -12.03 -6.48
N ILE A 309 0.24 -12.02 -5.22
CA ILE A 309 1.66 -11.79 -4.89
C ILE A 309 2.53 -12.94 -5.42
N GLN A 310 2.04 -14.18 -5.41
CA GLN A 310 2.75 -15.30 -6.02
C GLN A 310 2.88 -15.14 -7.54
N GLU A 311 1.85 -14.65 -8.23
CA GLU A 311 1.95 -14.28 -9.64
C GLU A 311 2.93 -13.11 -9.87
N MET A 312 2.98 -12.13 -8.96
CA MET A 312 3.98 -11.07 -9.00
C MET A 312 5.42 -11.59 -8.86
N LEU A 313 5.65 -12.59 -8.00
CA LEU A 313 6.95 -13.24 -7.83
C LEU A 313 7.34 -14.12 -9.02
N ALA A 314 6.37 -14.79 -9.62
CA ALA A 314 6.58 -15.68 -10.77
C ALA A 314 6.88 -14.90 -12.06
N ASN A 315 6.46 -13.63 -12.15
CA ASN A 315 6.76 -12.83 -13.32
C ASN A 315 8.26 -12.49 -13.40
N LYS A 316 8.77 -12.41 -14.63
CA LYS A 316 10.17 -12.03 -14.90
C LYS A 316 10.33 -10.51 -15.04
N PHE A 317 9.36 -9.73 -14.56
CA PHE A 317 9.35 -8.28 -14.77
C PHE A 317 10.39 -7.61 -13.86
N GLY A 318 11.50 -7.17 -14.46
CA GLY A 318 12.63 -6.62 -13.71
C GLY A 318 13.29 -7.67 -12.84
N SER A 319 14.48 -8.15 -13.23
CA SER A 319 15.32 -9.04 -12.42
C SER A 319 15.95 -8.31 -11.23
N ASP A 320 15.17 -7.52 -10.49
CA ASP A 320 15.63 -6.71 -9.37
C ASP A 320 15.52 -7.53 -8.07
N ASN A 321 16.67 -7.78 -7.44
CA ASN A 321 16.76 -8.60 -6.24
C ASN A 321 16.03 -7.97 -5.05
N VAL A 322 15.99 -6.63 -4.97
CA VAL A 322 15.30 -5.92 -3.90
C VAL A 322 13.80 -6.15 -4.02
N LEU A 323 13.22 -5.96 -5.21
CA LEU A 323 11.81 -6.25 -5.46
C LEU A 323 11.45 -7.69 -5.09
N LYS A 324 12.21 -8.68 -5.58
CA LYS A 324 11.97 -10.10 -5.29
C LYS A 324 12.03 -10.42 -3.81
N SER A 325 13.04 -9.88 -3.11
CA SER A 325 13.18 -10.08 -1.66
C SER A 325 12.00 -9.49 -0.88
N THR A 326 11.55 -8.27 -1.24
CA THR A 326 10.39 -7.63 -0.59
C THR A 326 9.11 -8.41 -0.87
N LEU A 327 8.84 -8.80 -2.12
CA LEU A 327 7.66 -9.59 -2.47
C LEU A 327 7.64 -10.96 -1.76
N SER A 328 8.81 -11.56 -1.52
CA SER A 328 8.92 -12.81 -0.77
C SER A 328 8.52 -12.63 0.70
N ILE A 329 8.91 -11.51 1.33
CA ILE A 329 8.48 -11.15 2.69
C ILE A 329 6.97 -10.87 2.71
N ILE A 330 6.45 -10.11 1.74
CA ILE A 330 5.01 -9.82 1.63
C ILE A 330 4.20 -11.12 1.43
N LEU A 331 4.73 -12.10 0.68
CA LEU A 331 4.07 -13.40 0.53
C LEU A 331 4.05 -14.20 1.84
N GLU A 332 5.16 -14.18 2.61
CA GLU A 332 5.21 -14.77 3.95
C GLU A 332 4.19 -14.11 4.88
N GLU A 333 4.09 -12.78 4.83
CA GLU A 333 3.08 -12.01 5.55
C GLU A 333 1.67 -12.41 5.17
N ALA A 334 1.35 -12.40 3.87
CA ALA A 334 0.01 -12.68 3.37
C ALA A 334 -0.51 -14.06 3.82
N ARG A 335 0.40 -15.04 3.92
CA ARG A 335 0.12 -16.42 4.33
C ARG A 335 0.06 -16.63 5.85
N CYS A 336 0.82 -15.85 6.62
CA CYS A 336 0.92 -15.84 8.08
C CYS A 336 0.65 -17.21 8.75
N VAL A 337 1.62 -18.11 8.65
CA VAL A 337 1.49 -19.52 9.08
C VAL A 337 1.31 -19.66 10.61
N SER A 338 0.44 -20.58 11.03
CA SER A 338 0.44 -21.22 12.37
C SER A 338 0.78 -22.72 12.26
N LYS A 339 1.17 -23.35 13.38
CA LYS A 339 1.38 -24.79 13.50
C LYS A 339 0.38 -25.35 14.50
N GLU A 340 -0.48 -26.27 14.08
CA GLU A 340 -1.39 -27.00 14.96
C GLU A 340 -0.97 -28.47 15.07
N ASP A 341 -1.07 -29.04 16.27
CA ASP A 341 -0.93 -30.49 16.48
C ASP A 341 -2.06 -31.21 15.74
N ASP A 342 -1.71 -32.18 14.90
CA ASP A 342 -2.63 -32.88 13.99
C ASP A 342 -3.63 -33.81 14.70
N ALA A 343 -3.63 -33.87 16.03
CA ALA A 343 -4.48 -34.70 16.91
C ALA A 343 -4.52 -36.21 16.59
N ILE A 344 -3.90 -36.65 15.50
CA ILE A 344 -3.83 -38.03 15.01
C ILE A 344 -2.37 -38.47 15.12
N GLY A 345 -1.93 -38.75 16.35
CA GLY A 345 -0.76 -39.59 16.63
C GLY A 345 0.49 -39.38 15.76
N GLY A 346 1.14 -38.22 15.82
CA GLY A 346 2.60 -38.14 15.67
C GLY A 346 3.16 -37.11 14.69
N LYS A 347 3.68 -36.01 15.26
CA LYS A 347 4.78 -35.16 14.74
C LYS A 347 4.57 -34.42 13.41
N ARG A 348 3.39 -34.39 12.78
CA ARG A 348 3.15 -33.55 11.59
C ARG A 348 2.22 -32.39 11.90
N LEU A 349 2.82 -31.24 12.20
CA LEU A 349 2.07 -30.01 12.43
C LEU A 349 1.32 -29.60 11.16
N LYS A 350 -0.01 -29.41 11.27
CA LYS A 350 -0.84 -28.91 10.17
C LYS A 350 -0.56 -27.43 9.97
N ILE A 351 -0.26 -27.05 8.72
CA ILE A 351 -0.05 -25.65 8.32
C ILE A 351 -1.41 -25.06 7.93
N ILE A 352 -1.85 -24.03 8.64
CA ILE A 352 -3.04 -23.25 8.30
C ILE A 352 -2.60 -21.94 7.65
N LEU A 353 -3.24 -21.61 6.53
CA LEU A 353 -3.02 -20.38 5.78
C LEU A 353 -4.29 -19.54 5.87
N GLU A 354 -4.19 -18.41 6.56
CA GLU A 354 -5.27 -17.45 6.69
C GLU A 354 -4.72 -16.04 6.48
N PRO A 355 -5.59 -15.06 6.12
CA PRO A 355 -5.17 -13.68 6.04
C PRO A 355 -4.52 -13.21 7.33
N CYS A 356 -3.40 -12.53 7.15
CA CYS A 356 -2.55 -12.07 8.24
C CYS A 356 -3.33 -11.18 9.22
N PRO A 357 -3.10 -11.31 10.55
CA PRO A 357 -3.76 -10.46 11.53
C PRO A 357 -3.38 -8.99 11.31
N PRO A 358 -4.27 -8.03 11.57
CA PRO A 358 -3.98 -6.62 11.32
C PRO A 358 -2.90 -6.08 12.26
N PHE A 359 -2.08 -5.18 11.72
CA PHE A 359 -0.96 -4.53 12.39
C PHE A 359 0.16 -5.49 12.81
N TYR A 360 1.20 -4.93 13.43
CA TYR A 360 2.39 -5.64 13.87
C TYR A 360 2.93 -5.04 15.17
N TYR A 361 3.81 -5.75 15.86
CA TYR A 361 4.46 -5.30 17.08
C TYR A 361 5.96 -5.19 16.84
N ASN A 362 6.53 -4.00 17.01
CA ASN A 362 7.98 -3.81 16.97
C ASN A 362 8.60 -4.25 18.31
N LEU A 363 9.45 -5.28 18.26
CA LEU A 363 10.03 -5.89 19.46
C LEU A 363 10.96 -4.93 20.24
N HIS A 364 11.54 -3.93 19.57
CA HIS A 364 12.47 -2.99 20.19
C HIS A 364 11.75 -1.77 20.78
N LYS A 365 10.67 -1.31 20.14
CA LYS A 365 9.93 -0.10 20.54
C LYS A 365 8.92 -0.38 21.66
N HIS A 366 8.24 -1.53 21.63
CA HIS A 366 7.34 -1.91 22.73
C HIS A 366 8.10 -2.35 23.99
N HIS A 367 9.41 -2.64 23.90
CA HIS A 367 10.26 -3.06 25.03
C HIS A 367 11.66 -2.44 25.03
N PRO A 368 11.79 -1.15 25.37
CA PRO A 368 13.11 -0.53 25.46
C PRO A 368 13.97 -1.04 26.63
N LYS A 369 13.39 -1.79 27.58
CA LYS A 369 14.03 -2.19 28.85
C LYS A 369 14.54 -3.64 28.91
N ILE A 370 14.36 -4.44 27.86
CA ILE A 370 14.83 -5.84 27.78
C ILE A 370 16.29 -5.81 27.28
N PRO A 371 17.30 -6.15 28.12
CA PRO A 371 18.72 -5.96 27.79
C PRO A 371 19.22 -6.87 26.67
N GLN A 372 18.64 -8.07 26.51
CA GLN A 372 19.04 -9.05 25.51
C GLN A 372 17.86 -9.40 24.60
N GLN A 373 17.90 -8.86 23.37
CA GLN A 373 16.81 -9.02 22.42
C GLN A 373 16.89 -10.38 21.72
N LEU A 374 15.81 -11.16 21.83
CA LEU A 374 15.64 -12.37 21.04
C LEU A 374 15.69 -12.06 19.54
N LYS A 375 16.34 -12.94 18.78
CA LYS A 375 16.30 -12.88 17.31
C LYS A 375 14.85 -13.02 16.85
N LEU A 376 14.39 -12.12 15.97
CA LEU A 376 13.01 -12.09 15.46
C LEU A 376 12.50 -13.47 14.98
N ASN A 377 13.32 -14.25 14.27
CA ASN A 377 12.94 -15.59 13.82
C ASN A 377 12.62 -16.53 14.99
N ARG A 378 13.36 -16.46 16.11
CA ARG A 378 13.08 -17.29 17.30
C ARG A 378 11.72 -16.96 17.91
N VAL A 379 11.39 -15.67 18.00
CA VAL A 379 10.08 -15.21 18.49
C VAL A 379 8.95 -15.71 17.59
N ILE A 380 9.12 -15.61 16.26
CA ILE A 380 8.15 -16.13 15.29
C ILE A 380 7.99 -17.65 15.43
N ASP A 381 9.07 -18.40 15.57
CA ASP A 381 9.02 -19.85 15.71
C ASP A 381 8.33 -20.29 17.02
N GLU A 382 8.60 -19.60 18.13
CA GLU A 382 7.95 -19.88 19.41
C GLU A 382 6.44 -19.58 19.35
N LEU A 383 6.05 -18.44 18.77
CA LEU A 383 4.64 -18.11 18.52
C LEU A 383 3.94 -19.19 17.68
N ARG A 384 4.56 -19.59 16.56
CA ARG A 384 4.03 -20.64 15.68
C ARG A 384 3.88 -21.97 16.39
N ASN A 385 4.88 -22.39 17.18
CA ASN A 385 4.84 -23.64 17.95
C ASN A 385 3.78 -23.63 19.07
N LYS A 386 3.27 -22.45 19.45
CA LYS A 386 2.18 -22.27 20.40
C LYS A 386 0.81 -22.14 19.73
N GLY A 387 0.72 -22.37 18.42
CA GLY A 387 -0.52 -22.29 17.65
C GLY A 387 -0.88 -20.88 17.17
N PHE A 388 -0.10 -19.85 17.52
CA PHE A 388 -0.34 -18.51 17.02
C PHE A 388 0.14 -18.37 15.58
N ARG A 389 -0.60 -17.58 14.78
CA ARG A 389 -0.15 -17.16 13.45
C ARG A 389 0.93 -16.11 13.65
N ALA A 390 2.08 -16.28 13.02
CA ALA A 390 3.13 -15.28 13.07
C ALA A 390 3.93 -15.17 11.78
N SER A 391 4.39 -13.96 11.47
CA SER A 391 5.28 -13.68 10.34
C SER A 391 6.14 -12.44 10.60
N LYS A 392 7.19 -12.26 9.79
CA LYS A 392 7.87 -10.97 9.64
C LYS A 392 6.90 -9.94 9.07
N THR A 393 7.33 -8.68 9.01
CA THR A 393 6.66 -7.64 8.24
C THR A 393 7.66 -6.77 7.47
N HIS A 394 7.33 -6.44 6.22
CA HIS A 394 8.10 -5.54 5.38
C HIS A 394 7.99 -4.08 5.84
N PHE A 395 6.96 -3.74 6.65
CA PHE A 395 6.80 -2.40 7.22
C PHE A 395 7.87 -2.06 8.26
N ASP A 396 8.37 -3.07 8.99
CA ASP A 396 9.40 -2.88 10.01
C ASP A 396 10.19 -4.18 10.23
N LYS A 397 11.49 -4.13 9.91
CA LYS A 397 12.39 -5.29 9.95
C LYS A 397 12.54 -5.91 11.35
N LEU A 398 12.15 -5.17 12.39
CA LEU A 398 12.27 -5.57 13.79
C LEU A 398 10.91 -5.92 14.40
N ALA A 399 9.88 -6.07 13.57
CA ALA A 399 8.53 -6.35 14.01
C ALA A 399 8.02 -7.73 13.61
N VAL A 400 7.11 -8.22 14.44
CA VAL A 400 6.35 -9.45 14.21
C VAL A 400 4.88 -9.11 14.02
N ARG A 401 4.26 -9.72 13.02
CA ARG A 401 2.80 -9.77 12.89
C ARG A 401 2.32 -11.04 13.57
N THR A 402 1.34 -10.93 14.48
CA THR A 402 0.81 -12.09 15.21
C THR A 402 -0.62 -11.86 15.68
N ASN A 403 -1.37 -12.94 15.91
CA ASN A 403 -2.66 -12.92 16.60
C ASN A 403 -2.54 -13.26 18.10
N ALA A 404 -1.32 -13.45 18.60
CA ALA A 404 -1.08 -13.61 20.03
C ALA A 404 -1.39 -12.31 20.78
N PRO A 405 -2.01 -12.37 21.97
CA PRO A 405 -2.15 -11.23 22.86
C PRO A 405 -0.81 -10.56 23.13
N LEU A 406 -0.78 -9.23 23.27
CA LEU A 406 0.44 -8.50 23.55
C LEU A 406 1.14 -8.99 24.83
N MET A 407 0.38 -9.33 25.87
CA MET A 407 0.92 -9.91 27.10
C MET A 407 1.64 -11.25 26.88
N TYR A 408 1.20 -12.05 25.91
CA TYR A 408 1.88 -13.30 25.56
C TYR A 408 3.19 -13.05 24.81
N LEU A 409 3.20 -12.07 23.90
CA LEU A 409 4.43 -11.62 23.25
C LEU A 409 5.45 -11.13 24.30
N PHE A 410 4.98 -10.40 25.31
CA PHE A 410 5.80 -9.91 26.42
C PHE A 410 6.40 -11.07 27.24
N TYR A 411 5.62 -12.13 27.47
CA TYR A 411 6.08 -13.33 28.17
C TYR A 411 7.21 -14.04 27.41
N ILE A 412 7.04 -14.27 26.10
CA ILE A 412 8.09 -14.89 25.25
C ILE A 412 9.39 -14.08 25.32
N MET A 413 9.28 -12.76 25.21
CA MET A 413 10.44 -11.88 25.19
C MET A 413 11.23 -11.91 26.50
N LYS A 414 10.56 -12.03 27.65
CA LYS A 414 11.20 -12.16 28.97
C LYS A 414 11.84 -13.53 29.18
N LYS A 415 11.13 -14.61 28.81
CA LYS A 415 11.64 -15.98 28.97
C LYS A 415 12.95 -16.20 28.21
N GLY A 416 13.12 -15.55 27.07
CA GLY A 416 14.36 -15.57 26.29
C GLY A 416 15.59 -14.95 26.98
N GLU A 417 15.43 -14.24 28.10
CA GLU A 417 16.55 -13.73 28.90
C GLU A 417 17.13 -14.80 29.84
N GLU A 418 16.35 -15.82 30.18
CA GLU A 418 16.71 -16.87 31.16
C GLU A 418 17.36 -18.11 30.51
N SER A 419 17.49 -18.13 29.17
CA SER A 419 18.03 -19.22 28.35
C SER A 419 19.20 -18.77 27.48
#